data_AF-A0A8I1UVC2-F1
#
_entry.id   AF-A0A8I1UVC2-F1
#
_cell.length_a   1.000
_cell.length_b   1.000
_cell.length_c   1.000
_cell.angle_alpha   90.00
_cell.angle_beta   90.00
_cell.angle_gamma   90.00
#
_symmetry.space_group_name_H-M   'P 1'
#
loop_
_entity.id
_entity.type
_entity.pdbx_description
1 polymer ?
#
loop_
_entity_poly.entity_id
_entity_poly.type
_entity_poly.pdbx_seq_one_letter_code
_entity_poly.pdbx_strand_id
1 'polypeptide(L)' 'MTSHKKSGANKRVSAKFVIGRERFAQISAVEGIKLSGEMKKRSDRFDREGLSPAQRRKEIIKAYKKA' A
#
# COMPACT_ATOMS: atom_id res chain seq x y z
N MET A 1 24.50 17.58 -40.27
CA MET A 1 25.15 17.71 -38.94
C MET A 1 24.39 16.86 -37.93
N THR A 2 24.74 15.58 -37.80
CA THR A 2 24.14 14.64 -36.83
C THR A 2 24.80 14.80 -35.47
N SER A 3 24.06 15.24 -34.46
CA SER A 3 24.52 15.26 -33.06
C SER A 3 23.88 14.08 -32.32
N HIS A 4 24.64 13.01 -32.12
CA HIS A 4 24.29 11.95 -31.19
C HIS A 4 24.77 12.35 -29.79
N LYS A 5 23.86 12.88 -28.97
CA LYS A 5 24.14 13.15 -27.56
C LYS A 5 24.14 11.84 -26.76
N LYS A 6 25.31 11.28 -26.51
CA LYS A 6 25.52 10.24 -25.47
C LYS A 6 25.62 10.91 -24.11
N SER A 7 24.80 10.45 -23.16
CA SER A 7 25.04 10.32 -21.69
C SER A 7 23.74 10.65 -20.93
N GLY A 8 23.35 9.94 -19.87
CA GLY A 8 24.10 8.99 -19.06
C GLY A 8 23.26 7.81 -18.61
N ALA A 9 23.94 6.80 -18.08
CA ALA A 9 23.34 5.66 -17.42
C ALA A 9 22.44 6.17 -16.28
N ASN A 10 21.13 6.18 -16.52
CA ASN A 10 20.16 6.54 -15.51
C ASN A 10 20.20 5.43 -14.46
N LYS A 11 20.84 5.71 -13.33
CA LYS A 11 20.95 4.81 -12.18
C LYS A 11 19.52 4.44 -11.79
N ARG A 12 19.06 3.25 -12.21
CA ARG A 12 17.77 2.70 -11.80
C ARG A 12 17.83 2.48 -10.30
N VAL A 13 17.52 3.51 -9.53
CA VAL A 13 17.10 3.32 -8.15
C VAL A 13 15.91 2.40 -8.26
N SER A 14 16.04 1.16 -7.76
CA SER A 14 14.94 0.21 -7.73
C SER A 14 13.83 0.84 -6.89
N ALA A 15 12.90 1.55 -7.53
CA ALA A 15 11.78 2.16 -6.87
C ALA A 15 11.02 1.03 -6.18
N LYS A 16 10.84 1.13 -4.87
CA LYS A 16 10.06 0.16 -4.11
C LYS A 16 8.64 0.20 -4.67
N PHE A 17 8.23 -0.90 -5.31
CA PHE A 17 6.87 -1.04 -5.81
C PHE A 17 5.97 -1.41 -4.63
N VAL A 18 4.95 -0.58 -4.37
CA VAL A 18 3.95 -0.83 -3.34
C VAL A 18 2.63 -1.10 -4.03
N ILE A 19 2.02 -2.26 -3.74
CA ILE A 19 0.69 -2.56 -4.25
C ILE A 19 -0.35 -1.68 -3.54
N GLY A 20 -1.20 -1.02 -4.33
CA GLY A 20 -2.32 -0.26 -3.82
C GLY A 20 -3.38 -1.16 -3.18
N ARG A 21 -4.27 -0.54 -2.39
CA ARG A 21 -5.33 -1.23 -1.63
C ARG A 21 -6.27 -2.06 -2.49
N GLU A 22 -6.66 -1.55 -3.65
CA GLU A 22 -7.54 -2.27 -4.58
C GLU A 22 -6.88 -3.53 -5.13
N ARG A 23 -5.60 -3.44 -5.51
CA ARG A 23 -4.83 -4.58 -6.00
C ARG A 23 -4.58 -5.60 -4.91
N PHE A 24 -4.28 -5.15 -3.70
CA PHE A 24 -4.19 -6.04 -2.54
C PHE A 24 -5.51 -6.78 -2.30
N ALA A 25 -6.66 -6.10 -2.36
CA ALA A 25 -7.97 -6.74 -2.20
C ALA A 25 -8.29 -7.75 -3.31
N GLN A 26 -7.88 -7.48 -4.56
CA GLN A 26 -8.02 -8.44 -5.66
C GLN A 26 -7.20 -9.71 -5.43
N ILE A 27 -5.96 -9.58 -4.96
CA ILE A 27 -5.09 -10.71 -4.62
C ILE A 27 -5.71 -11.52 -3.47
N SER A 28 -6.11 -10.84 -2.38
CA SER A 28 -6.76 -11.50 -1.24
C SER A 28 -8.06 -12.23 -1.62
N ALA A 29 -8.81 -11.70 -2.59
CA ALA A 29 -10.04 -12.35 -3.04
C ALA A 29 -9.81 -13.71 -3.71
N VAL A 30 -8.63 -13.94 -4.31
CA VAL A 30 -8.24 -15.26 -4.87
C VAL A 30 -8.16 -16.31 -3.77
N GLU A 31 -7.76 -15.91 -2.56
CA GLU A 31 -7.72 -16.77 -1.37
C GLU A 31 -9.07 -16.82 -0.63
N GLY A 32 -10.13 -16.21 -1.19
CA GLY A 32 -11.45 -16.11 -0.56
C GLY A 32 -11.53 -15.04 0.55
N ILE A 33 -10.48 -14.24 0.76
CA ILE A 33 -10.43 -13.20 1.78
C ILE A 33 -11.06 -11.91 1.23
N LYS A 34 -12.13 -11.45 1.87
CA LYS A 34 -12.82 -10.19 1.53
C LYS A 34 -12.80 -9.22 2.70
N LEU A 35 -12.53 -7.95 2.41
CA LEU A 35 -12.57 -6.90 3.41
C LEU A 35 -14.02 -6.65 3.86
N SER A 36 -14.28 -6.73 5.17
CA SER A 36 -15.56 -6.35 5.75
C SER A 36 -15.82 -4.85 5.64
N GLY A 37 -17.08 -4.43 5.77
CA GLY A 37 -17.44 -3.01 5.76
C GLY A 37 -16.71 -2.21 6.84
N GLU A 38 -16.51 -2.78 8.02
CA GLU A 38 -15.78 -2.15 9.13
C GLU A 38 -14.29 -1.99 8.83
N MET A 39 -13.66 -3.01 8.22
CA MET A 39 -12.27 -2.92 7.78
C MET A 39 -12.09 -1.80 6.75
N LYS A 40 -13.06 -1.65 5.82
CA LYS A 40 -13.04 -0.59 4.81
C LYS A 40 -13.11 0.79 5.47
N LYS A 41 -14.15 1.03 6.29
CA LYS A 41 -14.34 2.28 7.04
C LYS A 41 -13.11 2.66 7.87
N ARG A 42 -12.47 1.67 8.51
CA ARG A 42 -11.28 1.90 9.33
C ARG A 42 -10.09 2.38 8.51
N SER A 43 -9.84 1.77 7.36
CA SER A 43 -8.74 2.21 6.51
C SER A 43 -9.05 3.56 5.85
N ASP A 44 -10.30 3.87 5.51
CA ASP A 44 -10.68 5.21 5.02
C ASP A 44 -10.45 6.27 6.11
N ARG A 45 -10.76 5.94 7.37
CA ARG A 45 -10.43 6.78 8.53
C ARG A 45 -8.92 7.00 8.65
N PHE A 46 -8.10 5.96 8.47
CA PHE A 46 -6.64 6.09 8.55
C PHE A 46 -6.07 7.00 7.47
N ASP A 47 -6.65 6.96 6.27
CA ASP A 47 -6.28 7.84 5.16
C ASP A 47 -6.66 9.29 5.49
N ARG A 48 -7.87 9.51 6.00
CA ARG A 48 -8.33 10.83 6.45
C ARG A 48 -7.51 11.42 7.60
N GLU A 49 -7.08 10.59 8.55
CA GLU A 49 -6.28 11.00 9.72
C GLU A 49 -4.77 11.05 9.42
N GLY A 50 -4.33 10.69 8.22
CA GLY A 50 -2.92 10.74 7.84
C GLY A 50 -2.03 9.80 8.68
N LEU A 51 -2.55 8.69 9.19
CA LEU A 51 -1.81 7.83 10.10
C LEU A 51 -0.58 7.20 9.43
N SER A 52 0.55 7.23 10.15
CA SER A 52 1.76 6.52 9.74
C SER A 52 1.55 5.00 9.69
N PRO A 53 2.37 4.25 8.95
CA PRO A 53 2.27 2.79 8.89
C PRO A 53 2.34 2.11 10.27
N ALA A 54 3.14 2.64 11.20
CA ALA A 54 3.25 2.11 12.55
C ALA A 54 1.96 2.31 13.35
N GLN A 55 1.36 3.50 13.27
CA GLN A 55 0.08 3.80 13.91
C GLN A 55 -1.06 2.93 13.35
N ARG A 56 -1.12 2.79 12.01
CA ARG A 56 -2.11 1.92 11.35
C ARG A 56 -2.04 0.49 11.88
N ARG A 57 -0.83 -0.09 11.97
CA ARG A 57 -0.64 -1.44 12.53
C ARG A 57 -1.11 -1.54 13.98
N LYS A 58 -0.76 -0.57 14.82
CA LYS A 58 -1.15 -0.54 16.24
C LYS A 58 -2.68 -0.52 16.41
N GLU A 59 -3.37 0.28 15.62
CA GLU A 59 -4.84 0.36 15.62
C GLU A 59 -5.50 -0.93 15.12
N ILE A 60 -4.94 -1.57 14.08
CA ILE A 60 -5.43 -2.88 13.59
C ILE A 60 -5.27 -3.96 14.66
N ILE A 61 -4.09 -4.04 15.29
CA ILE A 61 -3.83 -4.99 16.39
C ILE A 61 -4.80 -4.73 17.53
N LYS A 62 -5.00 -3.47 17.94
CA LYS A 62 -5.94 -3.12 19.00
C LYS A 62 -7.37 -3.59 18.70
N ALA A 63 -7.81 -3.50 17.45
CA ALA A 63 -9.15 -3.89 17.03
C ALA A 63 -9.38 -5.40 16.93
N TYR A 64 -8.32 -6.20 16.72
CA TYR A 64 -8.42 -7.65 16.49
C TYR A 64 -7.61 -8.50 17.46
N LYS A 65 -6.97 -7.91 18.47
CA LYS A 65 -6.32 -8.68 19.53
C LYS A 65 -7.37 -9.57 20.20
N LYS A 66 -7.01 -10.83 20.41
CA LYS A 66 -7.82 -11.74 21.23
C LYS A 66 -7.83 -11.22 22.67
N ALA A 67 -8.96 -11.34 23.35
CA ALA A 67 -9.05 -11.09 24.78
C ALA A 67 -8.18 -12.09 25.56
#